data_AF-A0A4Q9GGG7-F1
#
_entry.id   AF-A0A4Q9GGG7-F1
#
_cell.length_a   1.000
_cell.length_b   1.000
_cell.length_c   1.000
_cell.angle_alpha   90.00
_cell.angle_beta   90.00
_cell.angle_gamma   90.00
#
_symmetry.space_group_name_H-M   'P 1'
#
loop_
_entity.id
_entity.type
_entity.pdbx_description
1 polymer ?
#
loop_
_entity_poly.entity_id
_entity_poly.type
_entity_poly.pdbx_seq_one_letter_code
_entity_poly.pdbx_strand_id
1 'polypeptide(L)'
;MNAPVRTPAAVTALDLTVNGRAVSRAVKPRTHLADFLREDLNLTGTHLGCEHGVCGACTVLLDGEPARSCLTFAAVCSGASVTTIEGLDDDELTAELRAAFTREHALQCGFCTPGMLVAARDLALRLPEPDERRIRVGLAGNLCRCTGYLGIVRAIQSVIAERRGRGVAPAAGERPLGSVGAHVGSERAAISRAADRTAAERSSPAVAVSEFVPAHTFEQRFTVAFPAEDVFALFGDVRAVADCLPGAFVEATPSPERIEGGIRVKLGPIAAAFRGAASVSRDEADRAGRILGAGADGRSGAQGEIRYRVIDDATPGISEVVLTVGYTLKGPLAQFGRPGLVRDVAGRLTADFARNLEDRLAGRDVPEDRGSQSSGLNPLRLVTGLLFGRLSSWLRRVRSRSSR
;
A
#
# COMPACT_ATOMS: atom_id res chain seq x y z
N MET A 1 20.75 -25.88 -38.61
CA MET A 1 20.37 -24.75 -37.73
C MET A 1 19.55 -25.34 -36.58
N ASN A 2 20.19 -25.60 -35.44
CA ASN A 2 19.51 -26.21 -34.30
C ASN A 2 18.66 -25.14 -33.62
N ALA A 3 17.34 -25.25 -33.77
CA ALA A 3 16.41 -24.47 -32.96
C ALA A 3 16.66 -24.81 -31.47
N PRO A 4 16.76 -23.82 -30.57
CA PRO A 4 16.94 -24.10 -29.16
C PRO A 4 15.72 -24.87 -28.64
N VAL A 5 15.98 -26.04 -28.04
CA VAL A 5 14.98 -26.82 -27.31
C VAL A 5 14.39 -25.92 -26.23
N ARG A 6 13.11 -25.52 -26.36
CA ARG A 6 12.41 -24.77 -25.32
C ARG A 6 12.28 -25.68 -24.11
N THR A 7 13.08 -25.44 -23.07
CA THR A 7 12.85 -25.99 -21.74
C THR A 7 11.39 -25.72 -21.35
N PRO A 8 10.63 -26.71 -20.85
CA PRO A 8 9.26 -26.47 -20.41
C PRO A 8 9.26 -25.33 -19.40
N ALA A 9 8.43 -24.32 -19.66
CA ALA A 9 8.35 -23.13 -18.81
C ALA A 9 8.00 -23.58 -17.38
N ALA A 10 8.79 -23.15 -16.40
CA ALA A 10 8.50 -23.41 -14.99
C ALA A 10 7.07 -22.94 -14.67
N VAL A 11 6.27 -23.83 -14.10
CA VAL A 11 4.89 -23.55 -13.65
C VAL A 11 4.85 -23.50 -12.13
N THR A 12 3.98 -22.66 -11.59
CA THR A 12 3.76 -22.49 -10.15
C THR A 12 2.34 -22.96 -9.81
N ALA A 13 2.19 -23.70 -8.72
CA ALA A 13 0.86 -24.04 -8.20
C ALA A 13 0.14 -22.78 -7.72
N LEU A 14 -1.13 -22.65 -8.09
CA LEU A 14 -1.99 -21.53 -7.78
C LEU A 14 -3.30 -22.07 -7.21
N ASP A 15 -3.59 -21.71 -5.96
CA ASP A 15 -4.85 -21.99 -5.29
C ASP A 15 -5.54 -20.68 -4.95
N LEU A 16 -6.76 -20.45 -5.42
CA LEU A 16 -7.56 -19.25 -5.10
C LEU A 16 -9.06 -19.57 -5.13
N THR A 17 -9.89 -18.62 -4.72
CA THR A 17 -11.35 -18.70 -4.88
C THR A 17 -11.78 -17.78 -6.00
N VAL A 18 -12.51 -18.29 -7.00
CA VAL A 18 -13.10 -17.49 -8.09
C VAL A 18 -14.60 -17.63 -8.07
N ASN A 19 -15.33 -16.52 -7.97
CA ASN A 19 -16.80 -16.49 -7.91
C ASN A 19 -17.38 -17.47 -6.87
N GLY A 20 -16.76 -17.49 -5.68
CA GLY A 20 -17.15 -18.37 -4.57
C GLY A 20 -16.70 -19.83 -4.69
N ARG A 21 -16.03 -20.23 -5.78
CA ARG A 21 -15.57 -21.60 -6.01
C ARG A 21 -14.06 -21.72 -5.86
N ALA A 22 -13.59 -22.73 -5.14
CA ALA A 22 -12.16 -23.03 -5.04
C ALA A 22 -11.60 -23.47 -6.41
N VAL A 23 -10.46 -22.92 -6.80
CA VAL A 23 -9.75 -23.18 -8.05
C VAL A 23 -8.30 -23.49 -7.74
N SER A 24 -7.83 -24.65 -8.21
CA SER A 24 -6.41 -25.05 -8.16
C SER A 24 -5.89 -25.33 -9.57
N ARG A 25 -4.80 -24.66 -9.96
CA ARG A 25 -4.19 -24.74 -11.30
C ARG A 25 -2.67 -24.59 -11.25
N ALA A 26 -1.98 -25.08 -12.27
CA ALA A 26 -0.57 -24.78 -12.49
C ALA A 26 -0.45 -23.69 -13.56
N VAL A 27 0.13 -22.53 -13.20
CA VAL A 27 0.22 -21.37 -14.09
C VAL A 27 1.66 -20.97 -14.34
N LYS A 28 1.94 -20.31 -15.47
CA LYS A 28 3.26 -19.70 -15.69
C LYS A 28 3.38 -18.45 -14.80
N PRO A 29 4.54 -18.15 -14.20
CA PRO A 29 4.72 -16.97 -13.34
C PRO A 29 4.33 -15.64 -14.00
N ARG A 30 4.42 -15.57 -15.34
CA ARG A 30 4.09 -14.38 -16.13
C ARG A 30 2.63 -14.29 -16.56
N THR A 31 1.80 -15.29 -16.27
CA THR A 31 0.38 -15.28 -16.67
C THR A 31 -0.34 -14.16 -15.93
N HIS A 32 -0.97 -13.23 -16.66
CA HIS A 32 -1.82 -12.20 -16.07
C HIS A 32 -3.12 -12.81 -15.54
N LEU A 33 -3.70 -12.21 -14.49
CA LEU A 33 -4.95 -12.67 -13.91
C LEU A 33 -6.09 -12.59 -14.94
N ALA A 34 -6.09 -11.58 -15.82
CA ALA A 34 -7.06 -11.47 -16.90
C ALA A 34 -7.01 -12.69 -17.84
N ASP A 35 -5.81 -13.09 -18.27
CA ASP A 35 -5.61 -14.23 -19.16
C ASP A 35 -6.02 -15.52 -18.47
N PHE A 36 -5.63 -15.69 -17.20
CA PHE A 36 -6.04 -16.85 -16.41
C PHE A 36 -7.57 -16.99 -16.32
N LEU A 37 -8.27 -15.90 -16.01
CA LEU A 37 -9.73 -15.91 -15.93
C LEU A 37 -10.38 -16.25 -17.28
N ARG A 38 -9.88 -15.65 -18.37
CA ARG A 38 -10.46 -15.77 -19.71
C ARG A 38 -10.13 -17.10 -20.40
N GLU A 39 -8.88 -17.55 -20.31
CA GLU A 39 -8.34 -18.68 -21.07
C GLU A 39 -8.40 -19.98 -20.27
N ASP A 40 -7.98 -19.96 -18.99
CA ASP A 40 -7.95 -21.18 -18.17
C ASP A 40 -9.33 -21.49 -17.55
N LEU A 41 -10.11 -20.47 -17.22
CA LEU A 41 -11.42 -20.63 -16.56
C LEU A 41 -12.62 -20.30 -17.45
N ASN A 42 -12.42 -19.81 -18.68
CA ASN A 42 -13.48 -19.41 -19.60
C ASN A 42 -14.47 -18.36 -19.03
N LEU A 43 -14.01 -17.52 -18.10
CA LEU A 43 -14.77 -16.37 -17.58
C LEU A 43 -14.51 -15.15 -18.46
N THR A 44 -15.15 -15.15 -19.63
CA THR A 44 -14.84 -14.23 -20.73
C THR A 44 -15.44 -12.83 -20.61
N GLY A 45 -16.27 -12.57 -19.59
CA GLY A 45 -16.83 -11.25 -19.31
C GLY A 45 -15.76 -10.22 -18.91
N THR A 46 -14.62 -10.66 -18.40
CA THR A 46 -13.45 -9.77 -18.21
C THR A 46 -12.81 -9.46 -19.56
N HIS A 47 -12.71 -8.19 -19.95
CA HIS A 47 -12.18 -7.79 -21.26
C HIS A 47 -10.79 -7.15 -21.19
N LEU A 48 -10.01 -7.32 -22.26
CA LEU A 48 -8.68 -6.71 -22.43
C LEU A 48 -8.73 -5.67 -23.54
N GLY A 49 -8.67 -4.38 -23.18
CA GLY A 49 -8.69 -3.28 -24.15
C GLY A 49 -7.35 -2.57 -24.34
N CYS A 50 -6.46 -2.61 -23.34
CA CYS A 50 -5.19 -1.87 -23.40
C CYS A 50 -3.99 -2.62 -22.81
N GLU A 51 -4.18 -3.50 -21.82
CA GLU A 51 -3.09 -4.27 -21.18
C GLU A 51 -2.02 -3.45 -20.43
N HIS A 52 -2.11 -2.12 -20.41
CA HIS A 52 -1.24 -1.23 -19.62
C HIS A 52 -2.01 -0.44 -18.52
N GLY A 53 -3.16 -0.95 -18.07
CA GLY A 53 -3.91 -0.44 -16.90
C GLY A 53 -4.81 0.78 -17.10
N VAL A 54 -4.87 1.35 -18.30
CA VAL A 54 -5.57 2.62 -18.58
C VAL A 54 -7.07 2.46 -18.81
N CYS A 55 -7.52 1.48 -19.59
CA CYS A 55 -8.92 1.43 -20.04
C CYS A 55 -9.92 0.90 -19.01
N GLY A 56 -9.49 0.06 -18.07
CA GLY A 56 -10.36 -0.52 -17.05
C GLY A 56 -11.35 -1.60 -17.48
N ALA A 57 -11.36 -2.03 -18.75
CA ALA A 57 -12.22 -3.11 -19.21
C ALA A 57 -11.96 -4.47 -18.47
N CYS A 58 -10.78 -4.61 -17.88
CA CYS A 58 -10.33 -5.79 -17.14
C CYS A 58 -10.61 -5.73 -15.62
N THR A 59 -11.47 -4.80 -15.17
CA THR A 59 -11.74 -4.60 -13.75
C THR A 59 -12.51 -5.77 -13.17
N VAL A 60 -11.94 -6.40 -12.14
CA VAL A 60 -12.56 -7.45 -11.31
C VAL A 60 -12.51 -7.03 -9.84
N LEU A 61 -13.18 -7.74 -8.94
CA LEU A 61 -12.93 -7.60 -7.51
C LEU A 61 -11.86 -8.60 -7.09
N LEU A 62 -10.79 -8.10 -6.48
CA LEU A 62 -9.76 -8.90 -5.81
C LEU A 62 -9.85 -8.62 -4.32
N ASP A 63 -10.22 -9.64 -3.55
CA ASP A 63 -10.53 -9.56 -2.11
C ASP A 63 -11.54 -8.46 -1.78
N GLY A 64 -12.57 -8.33 -2.63
CA GLY A 64 -13.65 -7.35 -2.48
C GLY A 64 -13.36 -5.97 -3.08
N GLU A 65 -12.15 -5.72 -3.58
CA GLU A 65 -11.73 -4.40 -4.06
C GLU A 65 -11.52 -4.37 -5.59
N PRO A 66 -11.94 -3.31 -6.31
CA PRO A 66 -11.69 -3.20 -7.74
C PRO A 66 -10.20 -3.25 -8.12
N ALA A 67 -9.88 -4.09 -9.11
CA ALA A 67 -8.53 -4.45 -9.49
C ALA A 67 -8.38 -4.59 -11.02
N ARG A 68 -7.29 -4.09 -11.62
CA ARG A 68 -6.92 -4.38 -13.01
C ARG A 68 -6.28 -5.75 -13.08
N SER A 69 -7.05 -6.72 -13.55
CA SER A 69 -6.55 -8.08 -13.75
C SER A 69 -5.44 -8.15 -14.81
N CYS A 70 -5.36 -7.19 -15.75
CA CYS A 70 -4.27 -7.16 -16.75
C CYS A 70 -2.90 -6.73 -16.19
N LEU A 71 -2.85 -6.06 -15.02
CA LEU A 71 -1.60 -5.67 -14.37
C LEU A 71 -1.26 -6.55 -13.16
N THR A 72 -2.04 -7.60 -12.95
CA THR A 72 -1.87 -8.53 -11.82
C THR A 72 -1.42 -9.87 -12.36
N PHE A 73 -0.37 -10.48 -11.80
CA PHE A 73 0.00 -11.85 -12.18
C PHE A 73 -0.83 -12.86 -11.40
N ALA A 74 -1.34 -13.89 -12.06
CA ALA A 74 -2.16 -14.92 -11.42
C ALA A 74 -1.38 -15.64 -10.31
N ALA A 75 -0.08 -15.89 -10.52
CA ALA A 75 0.77 -16.60 -9.56
C ALA A 75 0.90 -15.90 -8.19
N VAL A 76 0.69 -14.58 -8.10
CA VAL A 76 0.73 -13.85 -6.82
C VAL A 76 -0.63 -13.75 -6.14
N CYS A 77 -1.69 -14.26 -6.77
CA CYS A 77 -3.06 -14.27 -6.25
C CYS A 77 -3.40 -15.54 -5.46
N SER A 78 -2.42 -16.37 -5.11
CA SER A 78 -2.69 -17.57 -4.32
C SER A 78 -3.25 -17.19 -2.95
N GLY A 79 -4.37 -17.83 -2.57
CA GLY A 79 -5.13 -17.57 -1.35
C GLY A 79 -6.16 -16.43 -1.49
N ALA A 80 -6.16 -15.68 -2.60
CA ALA A 80 -7.07 -14.57 -2.79
C ALA A 80 -8.48 -15.00 -3.22
N SER A 81 -9.45 -14.10 -3.06
CA SER A 81 -10.80 -14.21 -3.60
C SER A 81 -10.95 -13.30 -4.80
N VAL A 82 -11.30 -13.84 -5.97
CA VAL A 82 -11.56 -13.09 -7.19
C VAL A 82 -13.04 -13.18 -7.53
N THR A 83 -13.70 -12.04 -7.73
CA THR A 83 -15.06 -11.99 -8.26
C THR A 83 -15.08 -11.24 -9.59
N THR A 84 -15.47 -11.95 -10.64
CA THR A 84 -15.67 -11.39 -11.99
C THR A 84 -17.11 -10.91 -12.16
N ILE A 85 -17.45 -10.35 -13.32
CA ILE A 85 -18.84 -9.92 -13.60
C ILE A 85 -19.83 -11.09 -13.52
N GLU A 86 -19.42 -12.30 -13.92
CA GLU A 86 -20.20 -13.53 -13.84
C GLU A 86 -20.46 -13.96 -12.39
N GLY A 87 -19.58 -13.59 -11.46
CA GLY A 87 -19.77 -13.84 -10.03
C GLY A 87 -20.71 -12.85 -9.34
N LEU A 88 -21.26 -11.88 -10.08
CA LEU A 88 -22.16 -10.85 -9.57
C LEU A 88 -23.59 -10.99 -10.11
N ASP A 89 -23.95 -12.12 -10.71
CA ASP A 89 -25.30 -12.32 -11.27
C ASP A 89 -26.38 -12.39 -10.18
N ASP A 90 -26.05 -12.94 -9.01
CA ASP A 90 -26.94 -12.99 -7.84
C ASP A 90 -26.75 -11.80 -6.86
N ASP A 91 -25.92 -10.81 -7.21
CA ASP A 91 -25.68 -9.63 -6.37
C ASP A 91 -26.78 -8.57 -6.59
N GLU A 92 -27.56 -8.30 -5.54
CA GLU A 92 -28.71 -7.37 -5.59
C GLU A 92 -28.33 -5.98 -6.13
N LEU A 93 -27.19 -5.43 -5.70
CA LEU A 93 -26.73 -4.13 -6.17
C LEU A 93 -26.37 -4.15 -7.65
N THR A 94 -25.74 -5.21 -8.12
CA THR A 94 -25.39 -5.39 -9.52
C THR A 94 -26.65 -5.58 -10.37
N ALA A 95 -27.67 -6.27 -9.87
CA ALA A 95 -28.97 -6.38 -10.54
C ALA A 95 -29.65 -5.02 -10.70
N GLU A 96 -29.66 -4.19 -9.64
CA GLU A 96 -30.17 -2.81 -9.70
C GLU A 96 -29.37 -1.96 -10.73
N LEU A 97 -28.05 -2.08 -10.72
CA LEU A 97 -27.19 -1.39 -11.68
C LEU A 97 -27.43 -1.85 -13.12
N ARG A 98 -27.62 -3.15 -13.39
CA ARG A 98 -27.95 -3.66 -14.73
C ARG A 98 -29.29 -3.11 -15.22
N ALA A 99 -30.29 -3.05 -14.35
CA ALA A 99 -31.59 -2.46 -14.68
C ALA A 99 -31.48 -0.95 -14.98
N ALA A 100 -30.73 -0.21 -14.16
CA ALA A 100 -30.47 1.21 -14.38
C ALA A 100 -29.64 1.46 -15.65
N PHE A 101 -28.63 0.63 -15.93
CA PHE A 101 -27.82 0.72 -17.15
C PHE A 101 -28.68 0.50 -18.41
N THR A 102 -29.67 -0.39 -18.32
CA THR A 102 -30.65 -0.61 -19.40
C THR A 102 -31.55 0.61 -19.58
N ARG A 103 -32.15 1.11 -18.49
CA ARG A 103 -33.07 2.26 -18.48
C ARG A 103 -32.42 3.54 -19.00
N GLU A 104 -31.18 3.81 -18.60
CA GLU A 104 -30.44 5.04 -18.94
C GLU A 104 -29.57 4.90 -20.20
N HIS A 105 -29.71 3.80 -20.94
CA HIS A 105 -28.92 3.52 -22.15
C HIS A 105 -27.40 3.65 -21.91
N ALA A 106 -26.94 3.12 -20.77
CA ALA A 106 -25.57 3.22 -20.27
C ALA A 106 -24.58 2.22 -20.93
N LEU A 107 -25.02 1.48 -21.95
CA LEU A 107 -24.15 0.64 -22.77
C LEU A 107 -24.57 0.69 -24.24
N GLN A 108 -23.62 0.42 -25.14
CA GLN A 108 -23.85 0.24 -26.58
C GLN A 108 -23.14 -1.03 -27.05
N CYS A 109 -21.84 -0.97 -27.38
CA CYS A 109 -21.07 -2.14 -27.82
C CYS A 109 -20.86 -3.20 -26.72
N GLY A 110 -21.15 -2.88 -25.46
CA GLY A 110 -20.99 -3.79 -24.32
C GLY A 110 -19.56 -4.03 -23.84
N PHE A 111 -18.53 -3.63 -24.60
CA PHE A 111 -17.14 -4.01 -24.29
C PHE A 111 -16.62 -3.47 -22.95
N CYS A 112 -16.89 -2.21 -22.61
CA CYS A 112 -16.49 -1.67 -21.31
C CYS A 112 -17.42 -2.09 -20.16
N THR A 113 -18.61 -2.60 -20.47
CA THR A 113 -19.72 -2.74 -19.52
C THR A 113 -19.41 -3.64 -18.33
N PRO A 114 -18.74 -4.80 -18.48
CA PRO A 114 -18.34 -5.63 -17.33
C PRO A 114 -17.49 -4.89 -16.30
N GLY A 115 -16.36 -4.31 -16.72
CA GLY A 115 -15.50 -3.53 -15.83
C GLY A 115 -16.17 -2.27 -15.28
N MET A 116 -17.05 -1.65 -16.08
CA MET A 116 -17.85 -0.49 -15.67
C MET A 116 -18.85 -0.86 -14.56
N LEU A 117 -19.52 -2.01 -14.65
CA LEU A 117 -20.46 -2.48 -13.63
C LEU A 117 -19.75 -2.83 -12.32
N VAL A 118 -18.58 -3.47 -12.37
CA VAL A 118 -17.76 -3.73 -11.18
C VAL A 118 -17.37 -2.42 -10.48
N ALA A 119 -16.93 -1.42 -11.24
CA ALA A 119 -16.58 -0.10 -10.69
C ALA A 119 -17.82 0.66 -10.17
N ALA A 120 -18.94 0.61 -10.90
CA ALA A 120 -20.19 1.23 -10.50
C ALA A 120 -20.73 0.64 -9.18
N ARG A 121 -20.62 -0.68 -9.00
CA ARG A 121 -20.98 -1.38 -7.77
C ARG A 121 -20.18 -0.86 -6.58
N ASP A 122 -18.86 -0.76 -6.72
CA ASP A 122 -17.99 -0.19 -5.69
C ASP A 122 -18.37 1.27 -5.34
N LEU A 123 -18.65 2.12 -6.34
CA LEU A 123 -19.09 3.49 -6.11
C LEU A 123 -20.43 3.56 -5.38
N ALA A 124 -21.40 2.74 -5.77
CA ALA A 124 -22.73 2.73 -5.15
C ALA A 124 -22.70 2.24 -3.69
N LEU A 125 -21.75 1.36 -3.33
CA LEU A 125 -21.53 0.95 -1.96
C LEU A 125 -20.98 2.09 -1.09
N ARG A 126 -20.05 2.91 -1.61
CA ARG A 126 -19.26 3.84 -0.79
C ARG A 126 -19.74 5.30 -0.80
N LEU A 127 -20.39 5.74 -1.87
CA LEU A 127 -20.79 7.14 -2.01
C LEU A 127 -22.01 7.46 -1.14
N PRO A 128 -21.96 8.43 -0.22
CA PRO A 128 -23.11 8.77 0.62
C PRO A 128 -24.26 9.37 -0.21
N GLU A 129 -23.92 10.19 -1.21
CA GLU A 129 -24.86 10.93 -2.03
C GLU A 129 -24.63 10.65 -3.52
N PRO A 130 -25.66 10.77 -4.39
CA PRO A 130 -25.57 10.58 -5.84
C PRO A 130 -24.87 11.77 -6.55
N ASP A 131 -23.70 12.19 -6.05
CA ASP A 131 -22.94 13.32 -6.57
C ASP A 131 -22.29 12.99 -7.92
N GLU A 132 -22.71 13.71 -8.97
CA GLU A 132 -22.27 13.49 -10.34
C GLU A 132 -20.75 13.56 -10.48
N ARG A 133 -20.15 14.58 -9.85
CA ARG A 133 -18.71 14.86 -9.96
C ARG A 133 -17.90 13.73 -9.32
N ARG A 134 -18.28 13.24 -8.15
CA ARG A 134 -17.65 12.11 -7.46
C ARG A 134 -17.77 10.83 -8.26
N ILE A 135 -18.92 10.57 -8.89
CA ILE A 135 -19.11 9.42 -9.77
C ILE A 135 -18.15 9.51 -10.96
N ARG A 136 -18.07 10.66 -11.64
CA ARG A 136 -17.14 10.84 -12.77
C ARG A 136 -15.68 10.65 -12.37
N VAL A 137 -15.27 11.19 -11.22
CA VAL A 137 -13.91 10.98 -10.69
C VAL A 137 -13.67 9.50 -10.37
N GLY A 138 -14.64 8.83 -9.75
CA GLY A 138 -14.56 7.40 -9.46
C GLY A 138 -14.49 6.52 -10.73
N LEU A 139 -15.12 6.95 -11.80
CA LEU A 139 -15.09 6.28 -13.10
C LEU A 139 -13.90 6.68 -13.99
N ALA A 140 -13.02 7.58 -13.56
CA ALA A 140 -11.89 8.05 -14.38
C ALA A 140 -10.97 6.90 -14.84
N GLY A 141 -11.00 5.76 -14.15
CA GLY A 141 -10.32 4.55 -14.56
C GLY A 141 -11.06 3.65 -15.55
N ASN A 142 -12.30 3.92 -15.94
CA ASN A 142 -13.07 3.04 -16.83
C ASN A 142 -13.43 3.81 -18.09
N LEU A 143 -12.72 3.52 -19.18
CA LEU A 143 -12.90 4.21 -20.45
C LEU A 143 -14.06 3.59 -21.23
N CYS A 144 -14.93 4.45 -21.73
CA CYS A 144 -15.99 4.12 -22.67
C CYS A 144 -15.84 4.97 -23.93
N ARG A 145 -15.86 4.32 -25.10
CA ARG A 145 -15.77 5.03 -26.39
C ARG A 145 -17.13 5.36 -27.00
N CYS A 146 -18.20 4.70 -26.56
CA CYS A 146 -19.49 4.71 -27.24
C CYS A 146 -20.52 5.67 -26.60
N THR A 147 -20.63 5.69 -25.28
CA THR A 147 -21.78 6.30 -24.58
C THR A 147 -21.64 7.79 -24.28
N GLY A 148 -20.42 8.33 -24.33
CA GLY A 148 -20.14 9.68 -23.81
C GLY A 148 -20.36 9.82 -22.29
N TYR A 149 -20.46 8.71 -21.56
CA TYR A 149 -20.61 8.60 -20.10
C TYR A 149 -21.93 9.07 -19.48
N LEU A 150 -22.73 9.90 -20.16
CA LEU A 150 -23.92 10.51 -19.54
C LEU A 150 -24.90 9.47 -18.98
N GLY A 151 -25.27 8.46 -19.77
CA GLY A 151 -26.16 7.38 -19.32
C GLY A 151 -25.58 6.54 -18.18
N ILE A 152 -24.26 6.31 -18.19
CA ILE A 152 -23.55 5.58 -17.12
C ILE A 152 -23.65 6.35 -15.80
N VAL A 153 -23.37 7.65 -15.84
CA VAL A 153 -23.43 8.50 -14.65
C VAL A 153 -24.86 8.56 -14.10
N ARG A 154 -25.86 8.76 -14.97
CA ARG A 154 -27.28 8.75 -14.57
C ARG A 154 -27.71 7.43 -13.94
N ALA A 155 -27.30 6.29 -14.51
CA ALA A 155 -27.62 4.98 -13.96
C ALA A 155 -27.10 4.82 -12.53
N ILE A 156 -25.84 5.21 -12.29
CA ILE A 156 -25.21 5.12 -10.97
C ILE A 156 -25.88 6.09 -9.98
N GLN A 157 -26.17 7.33 -10.42
CA GLN A 157 -26.88 8.31 -9.59
C GLN A 157 -28.26 7.79 -9.16
N SER A 158 -29.03 7.22 -10.09
CA SER A 158 -30.35 6.66 -9.82
C SER A 158 -30.28 5.57 -8.75
N VAL A 159 -29.36 4.60 -8.91
CA VAL A 159 -29.21 3.50 -7.95
C VAL A 159 -28.78 3.98 -6.57
N ILE A 160 -27.83 4.93 -6.49
CA ILE A 160 -27.43 5.52 -5.21
C ILE A 160 -28.62 6.23 -4.57
N ALA A 161 -29.32 7.11 -5.30
CA ALA A 161 -30.47 7.84 -4.78
C ALA A 161 -31.58 6.91 -4.26
N GLU A 162 -31.94 5.90 -5.05
CA GLU A 162 -32.95 4.89 -4.68
C GLU A 162 -32.55 4.12 -3.42
N ARG A 163 -31.28 3.70 -3.31
CA ARG A 163 -30.77 2.98 -2.13
C ARG A 163 -30.77 3.84 -0.87
N ARG A 164 -30.34 5.09 -0.97
CA ARG A 164 -30.38 6.03 0.17
C ARG A 164 -31.82 6.34 0.58
N GLY A 165 -32.74 6.47 -0.39
CA GLY A 165 -34.18 6.60 -0.13
C GLY A 165 -34.79 5.40 0.60
N ARG A 166 -34.25 4.19 0.38
CA ARG A 166 -34.62 2.97 1.13
C ARG A 166 -33.90 2.82 2.49
N GLY A 167 -33.10 3.81 2.90
CA GLY A 167 -32.35 3.76 4.16
C GLY A 167 -31.13 2.84 4.14
N VAL A 168 -30.68 2.36 2.97
CA VAL A 168 -29.44 1.61 2.86
C VAL A 168 -28.29 2.59 3.04
N ALA A 169 -27.55 2.49 4.15
CA ALA A 169 -26.39 3.33 4.42
C ALA A 169 -25.22 2.99 3.48
N PRO A 170 -24.33 3.95 3.16
CA PRO A 170 -23.06 3.63 2.51
C PRO A 170 -22.23 2.73 3.43
N ALA A 171 -21.46 1.81 2.85
CA ALA A 171 -20.44 1.06 3.57
C ALA A 171 -19.43 2.05 4.17
N ALA A 172 -19.10 1.91 5.46
CA ALA A 172 -18.22 2.85 6.16
C ALA A 172 -16.84 2.92 5.50
N GLY A 173 -16.46 4.12 5.04
CA GLY A 173 -15.12 4.46 4.58
C GLY A 173 -15.04 4.92 3.13
N GLU A 174 -14.72 6.20 2.92
CA GLU A 174 -14.10 6.65 1.67
C GLU A 174 -12.70 6.02 1.56
N ARG A 175 -12.64 4.78 1.07
CA ARG A 175 -11.36 4.11 0.81
C ARG A 175 -10.76 4.70 -0.47
N PRO A 176 -9.53 5.24 -0.45
CA PRO A 176 -8.90 5.76 -1.66
C PRO A 176 -8.80 4.66 -2.71
N LEU A 177 -9.13 4.94 -3.97
CA LEU A 177 -8.85 4.02 -5.08
C LEU A 177 -7.32 3.93 -5.22
N GLY A 178 -6.74 2.85 -4.69
CA GLY A 178 -5.30 2.59 -4.75
C GLY A 178 -4.92 1.86 -6.03
N SER A 179 -3.62 1.72 -6.27
CA SER A 179 -3.12 0.75 -7.25
C SER A 179 -3.71 -0.62 -6.93
N VAL A 180 -4.04 -1.38 -7.96
CA VAL A 180 -4.54 -2.75 -7.86
C VAL A 180 -3.80 -3.56 -6.80
N GLY A 181 -4.52 -4.09 -5.80
CA GLY A 181 -3.95 -4.86 -4.70
C GLY A 181 -3.42 -4.04 -3.51
N ALA A 182 -3.63 -2.72 -3.45
CA ALA A 182 -3.19 -1.87 -2.33
C ALA A 182 -3.98 -2.07 -1.02
N HIS A 183 -5.08 -2.83 -1.02
CA HIS A 183 -6.08 -2.78 0.06
C HIS A 183 -6.44 -4.13 0.70
N VAL A 184 -5.71 -5.20 0.40
CA VAL A 184 -5.94 -6.51 1.04
C VAL A 184 -5.26 -6.52 2.41
N GLY A 185 -6.02 -6.34 3.49
CA GLY A 185 -5.50 -6.58 4.83
C GLY A 185 -6.28 -6.09 6.05
N SER A 186 -7.40 -5.35 5.95
CA SER A 186 -8.05 -4.92 7.20
C SER A 186 -8.83 -6.04 7.88
N GLU A 187 -9.60 -6.87 7.18
CA GLU A 187 -10.40 -7.91 7.86
C GLU A 187 -10.64 -9.13 6.97
N ARG A 188 -10.01 -10.26 7.31
CA ARG A 188 -10.63 -11.57 7.09
C ARG A 188 -10.24 -12.55 8.20
N ALA A 189 -11.28 -13.19 8.70
CA ALA A 189 -11.35 -14.06 9.86
C ALA A 189 -10.21 -15.08 9.97
N ALA A 190 -9.84 -15.36 11.21
CA ALA A 190 -8.94 -16.42 11.61
C ALA A 190 -9.25 -17.71 10.84
N ILE A 191 -8.37 -18.05 9.88
CA ILE A 191 -8.27 -19.40 9.39
C ILE A 191 -7.68 -20.20 10.55
N SER A 192 -8.53 -20.96 11.24
CA SER A 192 -8.09 -22.06 12.08
C SER A 192 -7.24 -22.98 11.21
N ARG A 193 -5.91 -22.85 11.33
CA ARG A 193 -4.99 -23.84 10.80
C ARG A 193 -5.21 -25.10 11.62
N ALA A 194 -5.91 -26.06 11.02
CA ALA A 194 -5.84 -27.44 11.45
C ALA A 194 -4.36 -27.82 11.58
N ALA A 195 -4.01 -28.24 12.79
CA ALA A 195 -2.73 -28.81 13.12
C ALA A 195 -2.40 -29.93 12.12
N ASP A 196 -1.21 -29.89 11.53
CA ASP A 196 -0.19 -30.91 11.73
C ASP A 196 0.86 -30.79 10.62
N ARG A 197 1.96 -30.09 10.94
CA ARG A 197 3.28 -30.31 10.32
C ARG A 197 4.31 -30.02 11.40
N THR A 198 4.69 -31.10 12.09
CA THR A 198 5.88 -31.26 12.91
C THR A 198 6.97 -30.22 12.62
N ALA A 199 7.24 -29.41 13.63
CA ALA A 199 8.37 -28.51 13.70
C ALA A 199 9.67 -29.31 13.54
N ALA A 200 10.34 -29.13 12.40
CA ALA A 200 11.77 -29.31 12.34
C ALA A 200 12.38 -27.96 12.75
N GLU A 201 12.87 -27.90 13.99
CA GLU A 201 13.77 -26.85 14.47
C GLU A 201 14.85 -26.59 13.43
N ARG A 202 14.86 -25.38 12.88
CA ARG A 202 16.06 -24.78 12.32
C ARG A 202 16.28 -23.49 13.06
N SER A 203 17.24 -23.51 13.97
CA SER A 203 17.89 -22.32 14.48
C SER A 203 18.35 -21.47 13.28
N SER A 204 17.82 -20.25 13.15
CA SER A 204 18.39 -19.27 12.24
C SER A 204 19.85 -19.01 12.63
N PRO A 205 20.80 -18.95 11.67
CA PRO A 205 22.18 -18.64 12.00
C PRO A 205 22.25 -17.21 12.55
N ALA A 206 23.01 -17.04 13.65
CA ALA A 206 23.32 -15.74 14.23
C ALA A 206 23.98 -14.85 13.17
N VAL A 207 23.29 -13.81 12.72
CA VAL A 207 23.83 -12.85 11.76
C VAL A 207 24.74 -11.88 12.52
N ALA A 208 26.03 -11.91 12.23
CA ALA A 208 27.02 -10.99 12.80
C ALA A 208 26.82 -9.56 12.24
N VAL A 209 26.84 -8.57 13.13
CA VAL A 209 26.76 -7.15 12.76
C VAL A 209 28.20 -6.63 12.59
N SER A 210 28.68 -6.50 11.36
CA SER A 210 30.02 -6.00 11.01
C SER A 210 29.95 -4.68 10.24
N GLU A 211 31.09 -4.00 10.04
CA GLU A 211 31.18 -2.83 9.16
C GLU A 211 30.45 -3.05 7.83
N PHE A 212 29.67 -2.05 7.42
CA PHE A 212 28.72 -2.15 6.33
C PHE A 212 28.83 -0.93 5.42
N VAL A 213 29.06 -1.18 4.14
CA VAL A 213 28.97 -0.17 3.09
C VAL A 213 27.65 -0.40 2.34
N PRO A 214 26.70 0.55 2.41
CA PRO A 214 25.41 0.39 1.75
C PRO A 214 25.54 0.47 0.23
N ALA A 215 24.82 -0.39 -0.48
CA ALA A 215 24.72 -0.32 -1.95
C ALA A 215 23.94 0.92 -2.41
N HIS A 216 22.99 1.37 -1.57
CA HIS A 216 22.14 2.53 -1.82
C HIS A 216 22.00 3.39 -0.56
N THR A 217 22.06 4.71 -0.74
CA THR A 217 21.95 5.67 0.36
C THR A 217 21.01 6.82 -0.02
N PHE A 218 20.24 7.31 0.93
CA PHE A 218 19.46 8.55 0.80
C PHE A 218 19.31 9.27 2.14
N GLU A 219 19.01 10.56 2.07
CA GLU A 219 18.78 11.42 3.24
C GLU A 219 17.29 11.79 3.35
N GLN A 220 16.80 11.91 4.58
CA GLN A 220 15.47 12.41 4.93
C GLN A 220 15.55 13.36 6.12
N ARG A 221 14.61 14.30 6.18
CA ARG A 221 14.50 15.27 7.27
C ARG A 221 13.05 15.40 7.70
N PHE A 222 12.83 15.58 8.99
CA PHE A 222 11.53 15.92 9.55
C PHE A 222 11.71 16.77 10.81
N THR A 223 10.70 17.56 11.12
CA THR A 223 10.67 18.41 12.32
C THR A 223 9.84 17.75 13.41
N VAL A 224 10.17 18.03 14.66
CA VAL A 224 9.47 17.54 15.85
C VAL A 224 9.19 18.74 16.75
N ALA A 225 7.95 18.92 17.19
CA ALA A 225 7.54 20.03 18.05
C ALA A 225 7.98 19.88 19.53
N PHE A 226 9.23 19.48 19.75
CA PHE A 226 9.88 19.33 21.05
C PHE A 226 11.36 19.76 20.98
N PRO A 227 11.94 20.21 22.11
CA PRO A 227 13.37 20.52 22.22
C PRO A 227 14.27 19.36 21.74
N ALA A 228 15.41 19.70 21.13
CA ALA A 228 16.34 18.70 20.59
C ALA A 228 16.86 17.74 21.67
N GLU A 229 16.99 18.20 22.92
CA GLU A 229 17.39 17.39 24.07
C GLU A 229 16.38 16.28 24.38
N ASP A 230 15.08 16.60 24.43
CA ASP A 230 14.02 15.65 24.73
C ASP A 230 13.87 14.61 23.61
N VAL A 231 13.93 15.08 22.36
CA VAL A 231 13.89 14.22 21.18
C VAL A 231 15.09 13.27 21.16
N PHE A 232 16.29 13.79 21.41
CA PHE A 232 17.50 12.96 21.44
C PHE A 232 17.48 11.97 22.61
N ALA A 233 16.98 12.36 23.79
CA ALA A 233 16.81 11.47 24.93
C ALA A 233 15.88 10.29 24.61
N LEU A 234 14.74 10.54 23.94
CA LEU A 234 13.82 9.49 23.52
C LEU A 234 14.48 8.50 22.53
N PHE A 235 15.38 8.97 21.67
CA PHE A 235 16.16 8.10 20.78
C PHE A 235 17.11 7.14 21.53
N GLY A 236 17.35 7.38 22.83
CA GLY A 236 18.08 6.47 23.71
C GLY A 236 17.25 5.26 24.17
N ASP A 237 15.92 5.34 24.14
CA ASP A 237 15.02 4.22 24.45
C ASP A 237 14.66 3.48 23.16
N VAL A 238 15.40 2.41 22.87
CA VAL A 238 15.22 1.67 21.62
C VAL A 238 13.85 1.02 21.51
N ARG A 239 13.21 0.65 22.63
CA ARG A 239 11.86 0.09 22.59
C ARG A 239 10.85 1.18 22.24
N ALA A 240 10.94 2.35 22.89
CA ALA A 240 10.09 3.48 22.54
C ALA A 240 10.27 3.94 21.08
N VAL A 241 11.50 3.94 20.56
CA VAL A 241 11.78 4.23 19.14
C VAL A 241 11.15 3.18 18.23
N ALA A 242 11.29 1.90 18.55
CA ALA A 242 10.70 0.82 17.76
C ALA A 242 9.17 0.89 17.74
N ASP A 243 8.54 1.23 18.86
CA ASP A 243 7.09 1.40 18.97
C ASP A 243 6.58 2.58 18.14
N CYS A 244 7.43 3.60 17.91
CA CYS A 244 7.10 4.70 17.01
C CYS A 244 7.22 4.32 15.52
N LEU A 245 7.92 3.25 15.17
CA LEU A 245 8.17 2.84 13.79
C LEU A 245 7.18 1.75 13.34
N PRO A 246 6.26 2.03 12.39
CA PRO A 246 5.26 1.05 11.96
C PRO A 246 5.88 -0.26 11.45
N GLY A 247 5.42 -1.38 12.01
CA GLY A 247 5.86 -2.72 11.62
C GLY A 247 7.18 -3.18 12.24
N ALA A 248 7.89 -2.32 12.98
CA ALA A 248 9.02 -2.73 13.79
C ALA A 248 8.55 -3.48 15.05
N PHE A 249 9.35 -4.42 15.52
CA PHE A 249 9.11 -5.13 16.77
C PHE A 249 10.43 -5.57 17.39
N VAL A 250 10.47 -5.60 18.72
CA VAL A 250 11.62 -6.07 19.50
C VAL A 250 11.19 -7.33 20.25
N GLU A 251 11.83 -8.47 19.96
CA GLU A 251 11.41 -9.79 20.47
C GLU A 251 11.87 -10.04 21.92
N ALA A 252 12.93 -9.36 22.39
CA ALA A 252 13.50 -9.52 23.73
C ALA A 252 13.66 -8.18 24.47
N THR A 253 14.12 -8.20 25.72
CA THR A 253 14.60 -6.98 26.40
C THR A 253 15.86 -6.48 25.67
N PRO A 254 15.83 -5.30 25.04
CA PRO A 254 16.95 -4.83 24.23
C PRO A 254 18.20 -4.61 25.10
N SER A 255 19.34 -5.08 24.63
CA SER A 255 20.65 -4.68 25.15
C SER A 255 21.30 -3.67 24.21
N PRO A 256 22.17 -2.75 24.69
CA PRO A 256 22.82 -1.77 23.84
C PRO A 256 23.69 -2.39 22.73
N GLU A 257 24.31 -3.54 23.01
CA GLU A 257 25.22 -4.24 22.09
C GLU A 257 24.49 -5.04 21.01
N ARG A 258 23.29 -5.54 21.32
CA ARG A 258 22.52 -6.37 20.41
C ARG A 258 21.04 -6.31 20.71
N ILE A 259 20.26 -6.04 19.68
CA ILE A 259 18.81 -5.89 19.71
C ILE A 259 18.23 -6.90 18.75
N GLU A 260 17.56 -7.91 19.29
CA GLU A 260 16.86 -8.91 18.48
C GLU A 260 15.43 -8.47 18.20
N GLY A 261 15.06 -8.51 16.93
CA GLY A 261 13.78 -8.02 16.49
C GLY A 261 13.63 -8.11 14.99
N GLY A 262 12.75 -7.29 14.46
CA GLY A 262 12.55 -7.26 13.03
C GLY A 262 11.68 -6.12 12.59
N ILE A 263 11.52 -6.05 11.28
CA ILE A 263 10.62 -5.12 10.64
C ILE A 263 9.79 -5.86 9.60
N ARG A 264 8.47 -5.69 9.70
CA ARG A 264 7.51 -6.14 8.71
C ARG A 264 7.20 -4.97 7.80
N VAL A 265 7.70 -5.03 6.57
CA VAL A 265 7.46 -4.01 5.54
C VAL A 265 6.55 -4.61 4.48
N LYS A 266 5.45 -3.91 4.20
CA LYS A 266 4.53 -4.29 3.13
C LYS A 266 4.48 -3.18 2.07
N LEU A 267 4.76 -3.54 0.83
CA LEU A 267 4.71 -2.65 -0.32
C LEU A 267 3.94 -3.32 -1.45
N GLY A 268 2.66 -2.96 -1.58
CA GLY A 268 1.75 -3.61 -2.53
C GLY A 268 1.70 -5.13 -2.29
N PRO A 269 1.98 -5.98 -3.31
CA PRO A 269 1.97 -7.43 -3.16
C PRO A 269 3.22 -7.99 -2.45
N ILE A 270 4.24 -7.17 -2.19
CA ILE A 270 5.49 -7.60 -1.55
C ILE A 270 5.33 -7.42 -0.05
N ALA A 271 5.18 -8.53 0.67
CA ALA A 271 5.35 -8.56 2.11
C ALA A 271 6.73 -9.12 2.41
N ALA A 272 7.53 -8.37 3.18
CA ALA A 272 8.81 -8.83 3.67
C ALA A 272 8.84 -8.74 5.20
N ALA A 273 9.17 -9.85 5.84
CA ALA A 273 9.31 -9.93 7.29
C ALA A 273 10.78 -10.21 7.61
N PHE A 274 11.58 -9.15 7.72
CA PHE A 274 12.99 -9.30 8.06
C PHE A 274 13.12 -9.47 9.56
N ARG A 275 13.58 -10.66 9.98
CA ARG A 275 13.99 -10.92 11.36
C ARG A 275 15.50 -10.95 11.45
N GLY A 276 16.05 -10.36 12.50
CA GLY A 276 17.47 -10.39 12.74
C GLY A 276 17.90 -9.55 13.94
N ALA A 277 19.06 -8.92 13.83
CA ALA A 277 19.68 -8.19 14.92
C ALA A 277 20.14 -6.80 14.47
N ALA A 278 20.12 -5.86 15.41
CA ALA A 278 20.68 -4.53 15.25
C ALA A 278 21.59 -4.16 16.42
N SER A 279 22.52 -3.26 16.18
CA SER A 279 23.35 -2.59 17.19
C SER A 279 23.12 -1.08 17.11
N VAL A 280 23.13 -0.39 18.25
CA VAL A 280 22.94 1.05 18.33
C VAL A 280 24.15 1.69 19.01
N SER A 281 24.69 2.75 18.41
CA SER A 281 25.74 3.57 18.98
C SER A 281 25.33 5.03 18.96
N ARG A 282 25.63 5.79 20.01
CA ARG A 282 25.22 7.19 20.17
C ARG A 282 26.43 8.07 20.47
N ASP A 283 26.34 9.32 20.01
CA ASP A 283 27.26 10.41 20.33
C ASP A 283 26.44 11.52 21.00
N GLU A 284 26.62 11.63 22.32
CA GLU A 284 25.90 12.60 23.15
C GLU A 284 26.33 14.05 22.85
N ALA A 285 27.59 14.28 22.44
CA ALA A 285 28.10 15.62 22.18
C ALA A 285 27.45 16.24 20.93
N ASP A 286 27.29 15.42 19.89
CA ASP A 286 26.75 15.84 18.59
C ASP A 286 25.25 15.57 18.43
N ARG A 287 24.57 15.07 19.48
CA ARG A 287 23.18 14.58 19.43
C ARG A 287 22.93 13.68 18.21
N ALA A 288 23.86 12.75 18.01
CA ALA A 288 23.88 11.88 16.84
C ALA A 288 23.86 10.40 17.24
N GLY A 289 23.49 9.55 16.31
CA GLY A 289 23.58 8.11 16.52
C GLY A 289 23.54 7.32 15.23
N ARG A 290 23.84 6.04 15.37
CA ARG A 290 23.95 5.08 14.29
C ARG A 290 23.31 3.76 14.71
N ILE A 291 22.43 3.28 13.86
CA ILE A 291 21.75 1.99 13.98
C ILE A 291 22.22 1.14 12.81
N LEU A 292 22.81 -0.01 13.10
CA LEU A 292 23.26 -0.95 12.08
C LEU A 292 22.53 -2.27 12.29
N GLY A 293 21.83 -2.75 11.26
CA GLY A 293 20.98 -3.93 11.36
C GLY A 293 21.13 -4.87 10.17
N ALA A 294 20.88 -6.14 10.44
CA ALA A 294 20.79 -7.17 9.41
C ALA A 294 19.65 -8.13 9.73
N GLY A 295 18.94 -8.58 8.70
CA GLY A 295 17.82 -9.50 8.84
C GLY A 295 17.57 -10.33 7.59
N ALA A 296 16.82 -11.41 7.76
CA ALA A 296 16.48 -12.34 6.70
C ALA A 296 14.97 -12.57 6.61
N ASP A 297 14.51 -12.82 5.39
CA ASP A 297 13.14 -13.22 5.07
C ASP A 297 13.19 -14.34 4.01
N GLY A 298 13.05 -15.59 4.47
CA GLY A 298 13.16 -16.77 3.63
C GLY A 298 14.52 -16.85 2.91
N ARG A 299 14.52 -16.68 1.58
CA ARG A 299 15.73 -16.67 0.73
C ARG A 299 16.29 -15.26 0.48
N SER A 300 15.70 -14.25 1.09
CA SER A 300 16.10 -12.85 0.94
C SER A 300 16.81 -12.37 2.20
N GLY A 301 17.77 -11.48 2.04
CA GLY A 301 18.48 -10.83 3.15
C GLY A 301 18.47 -9.33 2.99
N ALA A 302 18.46 -8.61 4.11
CA ALA A 302 18.59 -7.16 4.17
C ALA A 302 19.68 -6.80 5.17
N GLN A 303 20.50 -5.82 4.80
CA GLN A 303 21.41 -5.14 5.72
C GLN A 303 21.21 -3.64 5.54
N GLY A 304 21.16 -2.90 6.65
CA GLY A 304 20.84 -1.50 6.64
C GLY A 304 21.57 -0.72 7.74
N GLU A 305 21.82 0.55 7.45
CA GLU A 305 22.38 1.54 8.37
C GLU A 305 21.43 2.73 8.40
N ILE A 306 21.12 3.22 9.60
CA ILE A 306 20.45 4.49 9.81
C ILE A 306 21.37 5.34 10.66
N ARG A 307 21.80 6.49 10.15
CA ARG A 307 22.47 7.53 10.93
C ARG A 307 21.49 8.67 11.16
N TYR A 308 21.44 9.17 12.39
CA TYR A 308 20.58 10.29 12.73
C TYR A 308 21.37 11.38 13.44
N ARG A 309 20.91 12.62 13.28
CA ARG A 309 21.35 13.77 14.08
C ARG A 309 20.13 14.62 14.43
N VAL A 310 20.05 15.05 15.68
CA VAL A 310 19.00 15.94 16.18
C VAL A 310 19.59 17.32 16.37
N ILE A 311 19.09 18.30 15.63
CA ILE A 311 19.54 19.69 15.71
C ILE A 311 18.40 20.59 16.14
N ASP A 312 18.75 21.72 16.75
CA ASP A 312 17.79 22.75 17.11
C ASP A 312 17.26 23.45 15.84
N ASP A 313 15.94 23.62 15.75
CA ASP A 313 15.35 24.43 14.70
C ASP A 313 15.52 25.93 15.00
N ALA A 314 15.35 26.77 13.98
CA ALA A 314 15.31 28.22 14.17
C ALA A 314 14.17 28.67 15.11
N THR A 315 13.13 27.86 15.26
CA THR A 315 12.00 28.09 16.16
C THR A 315 12.27 27.45 17.52
N PRO A 316 12.26 28.22 18.63
CA PRO A 316 12.43 27.66 19.97
C PRO A 316 11.39 26.58 20.28
N GLY A 317 11.84 25.45 20.84
CA GLY A 317 10.98 24.32 21.18
C GLY A 317 10.65 23.39 20.00
N ILE A 318 11.25 23.61 18.83
CA ILE A 318 11.18 22.70 17.68
C ILE A 318 12.59 22.18 17.39
N SER A 319 12.69 20.92 17.00
CA SER A 319 13.94 20.30 16.53
C SER A 319 13.77 19.74 15.12
N GLU A 320 14.89 19.67 14.40
CA GLU A 320 14.98 18.96 13.12
C GLU A 320 15.78 17.68 13.31
N VAL A 321 15.25 16.57 12.81
CA VAL A 321 15.94 15.27 12.78
C VAL A 321 16.38 14.99 11.35
N VAL A 322 17.69 14.85 11.16
CA VAL A 322 18.31 14.50 9.88
C VAL A 322 18.67 13.02 9.90
N LEU A 323 18.05 12.24 9.01
CA LEU A 323 18.29 10.81 8.84
C LEU A 323 19.07 10.54 7.55
N THR A 324 20.14 9.76 7.63
CA THR A 324 20.79 9.14 6.49
C THR A 324 20.56 7.63 6.54
N VAL A 325 19.89 7.09 5.53
CA VAL A 325 19.54 5.68 5.44
C VAL A 325 20.34 5.03 4.34
N GLY A 326 21.12 4.01 4.69
CA GLY A 326 21.85 3.13 3.78
C GLY A 326 21.29 1.71 3.83
N TYR A 327 21.18 1.03 2.69
CA TYR A 327 20.71 -0.36 2.66
C TYR A 327 21.28 -1.17 1.49
N THR A 328 21.23 -2.50 1.66
CA THR A 328 21.56 -3.51 0.65
C THR A 328 20.57 -4.67 0.80
N LEU A 329 19.88 -5.02 -0.29
CA LEU A 329 19.01 -6.19 -0.36
C LEU A 329 19.67 -7.31 -1.17
N LYS A 330 19.52 -8.55 -0.72
CA LYS A 330 20.02 -9.77 -1.36
C LYS A 330 18.88 -10.75 -1.64
N GLY A 331 19.06 -11.60 -2.65
CA GLY A 331 18.09 -12.64 -3.01
C GLY A 331 16.93 -12.12 -3.87
N PRO A 332 15.79 -12.84 -3.91
CA PRO A 332 14.63 -12.48 -4.75
C PRO A 332 14.09 -11.06 -4.52
N LEU A 333 14.27 -10.50 -3.31
CA LEU A 333 13.85 -9.13 -3.00
C LEU A 333 14.82 -8.04 -3.50
N ALA A 334 16.01 -8.39 -3.98
CA ALA A 334 16.99 -7.41 -4.48
C ALA A 334 16.45 -6.59 -5.67
N GLN A 335 15.56 -7.18 -6.48
CA GLN A 335 14.91 -6.48 -7.61
C GLN A 335 14.04 -5.28 -7.17
N PHE A 336 13.63 -5.26 -5.89
CA PHE A 336 12.83 -4.18 -5.29
C PHE A 336 13.67 -3.15 -4.55
N GLY A 337 14.99 -3.37 -4.44
CA GLY A 337 15.96 -2.42 -3.87
C GLY A 337 16.23 -1.20 -4.75
N ARG A 338 15.33 -0.84 -5.66
CA ARG A 338 15.51 0.33 -6.52
C ARG A 338 15.42 1.62 -5.68
N PRO A 339 16.36 2.57 -5.83
CA PRO A 339 16.42 3.76 -4.98
C PRO A 339 15.13 4.59 -4.90
N GLY A 340 14.34 4.65 -5.98
CA GLY A 340 13.07 5.41 -5.99
C GLY A 340 11.97 4.76 -5.16
N LEU A 341 11.85 3.42 -5.21
CA LEU A 341 10.81 2.68 -4.51
C LEU A 341 11.05 2.65 -3.00
N VAL A 342 12.30 2.39 -2.60
CA VAL A 342 12.69 2.35 -1.19
C VAL A 342 12.63 3.74 -0.56
N ARG A 343 12.94 4.81 -1.31
CA ARG A 343 12.81 6.19 -0.83
C ARG A 343 11.35 6.56 -0.58
N ASP A 344 10.41 6.10 -1.41
CA ASP A 344 8.98 6.32 -1.17
C ASP A 344 8.50 5.60 0.10
N VAL A 345 8.89 4.33 0.28
CA VAL A 345 8.60 3.58 1.52
C VAL A 345 9.17 4.28 2.74
N ALA A 346 10.44 4.65 2.69
CA ALA A 346 11.10 5.34 3.80
C ALA A 346 10.45 6.68 4.10
N GLY A 347 10.01 7.43 3.08
CA GLY A 347 9.30 8.70 3.28
C GLY A 347 8.01 8.55 4.06
N ARG A 348 7.23 7.49 3.78
CA ARG A 348 6.00 7.17 4.51
C ARG A 348 6.29 6.77 5.95
N LEU A 349 7.23 5.84 6.14
CA LEU A 349 7.64 5.40 7.47
C LEU A 349 8.15 6.55 8.34
N THR A 350 8.94 7.46 7.77
CA THR A 350 9.45 8.64 8.49
C THR A 350 8.34 9.60 8.87
N ALA A 351 7.34 9.81 8.00
CA ALA A 351 6.19 10.65 8.33
C ALA A 351 5.35 10.06 9.47
N ASP A 352 5.09 8.75 9.44
CA ASP A 352 4.37 8.04 10.50
C ASP A 352 5.16 8.05 11.81
N PHE A 353 6.46 7.79 11.74
CA PHE A 353 7.38 7.83 12.86
C PHE A 353 7.41 9.20 13.53
N ALA A 354 7.54 10.29 12.77
CA ALA A 354 7.56 11.65 13.31
C ALA A 354 6.29 11.96 14.13
N ARG A 355 5.11 11.54 13.64
CA ARG A 355 3.86 11.73 14.37
C ARG A 355 3.78 10.90 15.65
N ASN A 356 4.17 9.63 15.57
CA ASN A 356 4.17 8.75 16.74
C ASN A 356 5.17 9.23 17.81
N LEU A 357 6.31 9.77 17.38
CA LEU A 357 7.33 10.37 18.24
C LEU A 357 6.77 11.58 19.00
N GLU A 358 6.07 12.49 18.31
CA GLU A 358 5.41 13.64 18.94
C GLU A 358 4.30 13.21 19.91
N ASP A 359 3.50 12.20 19.56
CA ASP A 359 2.48 11.66 20.45
C ASP A 359 3.09 11.07 21.73
N ARG A 360 4.21 10.34 21.58
CA ARG A 360 4.93 9.74 22.70
C ARG A 360 5.56 10.79 23.61
N LEU A 361 6.22 11.80 23.05
CA LEU A 361 6.81 12.92 23.80
C LEU A 361 5.73 13.75 24.53
N ALA A 362 4.53 13.84 23.96
CA ALA A 362 3.39 14.49 24.61
C ALA A 362 2.74 13.65 25.73
N GLY A 363 3.26 12.45 26.04
CA GLY A 363 2.69 11.54 27.04
C GLY A 363 1.35 10.93 26.64
N ARG A 364 1.01 10.94 25.34
CA ARG A 364 -0.16 10.23 24.81
C ARG A 364 0.24 8.78 24.53
N ASP A 365 -0.61 7.83 24.91
CA ASP A 365 -0.36 6.42 24.57
C ASP A 365 -0.34 6.26 23.04
N VAL A 366 0.75 5.68 22.54
CA VAL A 366 0.83 5.19 21.17
C VAL A 366 -0.07 3.96 21.12
N PRO A 367 -1.19 3.95 20.38
CA PRO A 367 -2.12 2.84 20.45
C PRO A 367 -1.46 1.53 19.99
N GLU A 368 -1.57 0.48 20.81
CA GLU A 368 -0.95 -0.85 20.61
C GLU A 368 -1.34 -1.52 19.28
N ASP A 369 -2.38 -1.03 18.59
CA ASP A 369 -2.90 -1.58 17.34
C ASP A 369 -2.60 -0.72 16.08
N ARG A 370 -1.67 0.24 16.16
CA ARG A 370 -1.29 1.07 15.00
C ARG A 370 -0.18 0.48 14.11
N GLY A 371 0.17 -0.79 14.29
CA GLY A 371 1.15 -1.50 13.47
C GLY A 371 0.77 -1.72 11.99
N SER A 372 -0.34 -1.16 11.50
CA SER A 372 -0.72 -1.26 10.07
C SER A 372 -1.37 -0.02 9.45
N GLN A 373 -1.50 1.10 10.16
CA GLN A 373 -2.19 2.29 9.62
C GLN A 373 -1.21 3.42 9.29
N SER A 374 -0.46 3.27 8.19
CA SER A 374 0.18 4.43 7.54
C SER A 374 -0.92 5.38 7.07
N SER A 375 -0.95 6.58 7.64
CA SER A 375 -2.08 7.49 7.53
C SER A 375 -2.27 7.97 6.08
N GLY A 376 -3.49 7.77 5.56
CA GLY A 376 -3.89 8.26 4.25
C GLY A 376 -3.86 9.79 4.16
N LEU A 377 -3.41 10.30 3.01
CA LEU A 377 -3.33 11.72 2.69
C LEU A 377 -4.72 12.37 2.67
N ASN A 378 -4.87 13.47 3.42
CA ASN A 378 -6.02 14.36 3.33
C ASN A 378 -5.79 15.39 2.19
N PRO A 379 -6.57 15.37 1.09
CA PRO A 379 -6.37 16.25 -0.06
C PRO A 379 -6.60 17.74 0.26
N LEU A 380 -7.32 18.09 1.33
CA LEU A 380 -7.45 19.49 1.75
C LEU A 380 -6.13 20.07 2.27
N ARG A 381 -5.24 19.27 2.87
CA ARG A 381 -3.96 19.76 3.42
C ARG A 381 -2.90 20.04 2.34
N LEU A 382 -2.98 19.35 1.20
CA LEU A 382 -2.11 19.58 0.04
C LEU A 382 -2.49 20.88 -0.69
N VAL A 383 -3.77 21.18 -0.80
CA VAL A 383 -4.25 22.41 -1.46
C VAL A 383 -4.02 23.64 -0.58
N THR A 384 -4.25 23.54 0.73
CA THR A 384 -3.94 24.65 1.65
C THR A 384 -2.43 24.88 1.76
N GLY A 385 -1.59 23.85 1.83
CA GLY A 385 -0.14 24.00 1.87
C GLY A 385 0.46 24.67 0.61
N LEU A 386 -0.05 24.32 -0.59
CA LEU A 386 0.38 24.93 -1.85
C LEU A 386 -0.12 26.37 -2.02
N LEU A 387 -1.32 26.69 -1.52
CA LEU A 387 -1.88 28.05 -1.53
C LEU A 387 -1.16 28.96 -0.51
N PHE A 388 -0.91 28.48 0.71
CA PHE A 388 -0.17 29.23 1.74
C PHE A 388 1.33 29.40 1.38
N GLY A 389 1.94 28.40 0.74
CA GLY A 389 3.31 28.49 0.21
C GLY A 389 3.44 29.54 -0.90
N ARG A 390 2.45 29.60 -1.81
CA ARG A 390 2.43 30.62 -2.88
C ARG A 390 2.12 32.02 -2.34
N LEU A 391 1.19 32.16 -1.40
CA LEU A 391 0.81 33.44 -0.78
C LEU A 391 1.97 34.03 0.05
N SER A 392 2.69 33.21 0.82
CA SER A 392 3.85 33.66 1.62
C SER A 392 5.07 34.02 0.74
N SER A 393 5.23 33.37 -0.41
CA SER A 393 6.29 33.70 -1.40
C SER A 393 5.97 34.97 -2.20
N TRP A 394 4.69 35.32 -2.34
CA TRP A 394 4.22 36.55 -2.98
C TRP A 394 4.31 37.73 -2.01
N LEU A 395 3.85 37.57 -0.76
CA LEU A 395 3.98 38.59 0.29
C LEU A 395 5.44 38.95 0.59
N ARG A 396 6.36 37.98 0.60
CA ARG A 396 7.81 38.25 0.73
C ARG A 396 8.39 39.06 -0.44
N ARG A 397 7.90 38.86 -1.67
CA ARG A 397 8.32 39.61 -2.87
C ARG A 397 7.76 41.03 -2.94
N VAL A 398 6.57 41.25 -2.37
CA VAL A 398 5.97 42.61 -2.28
C VAL A 398 6.67 43.42 -1.18
N ARG A 399 7.03 42.79 -0.05
CA ARG A 399 7.73 43.46 1.06
C ARG A 399 9.18 43.86 0.70
N SER A 400 9.86 43.10 -0.15
CA SER A 400 11.22 43.43 -0.63
C SER A 400 11.28 44.51 -1.72
N ARG A 401 10.13 44.96 -2.24
CA ARG A 401 10.05 46.06 -3.22
C ARG A 401 9.69 47.42 -2.60
N SER A 402 9.29 47.44 -1.32
CA SER A 402 8.91 48.66 -0.60
C SER A 402 10.05 49.28 0.21
N SER A 403 11.28 48.74 0.10
CA SER A 403 12.46 49.21 0.84
C SER A 403 13.62 49.58 -0.08
N ARG A 404 13.34 50.11 -1.27
CA ARG A 404 14.32 50.81 -2.12
C ARG A 404 13.78 52.17 -2.49
#